data_AF-A0A5E7Q8P0-F1
#
_entry.id   AF-A0A5E7Q8P0-F1
#
_cell.length_a   1.000
_cell.length_b   1.000
_cell.length_c   1.000
_cell.angle_alpha   90.00
_cell.angle_beta   90.00
_cell.angle_gamma   90.00
#
_symmetry.space_group_name_H-M   'P 1'
#
loop_
_entity.id
_entity.type
_entity.pdbx_description
1 polymer ?
#
loop_
_entity_poly.entity_id
_entity_poly.type
_entity_poly.pdbx_seq_one_letter_code
_entity_poly.pdbx_strand_id
1 'polypeptide(L)'
;MSADLPRIVVIHELPEHELTCACGCRKHTIGEETREQLDIVPMQIRVIKHIRKVYGCRGCETAPVTADKPAQLIEKSMASPSVLAMLLITKYVDGLPLHRFETVLSRHGVEIARQTLARWVIQCSEHFQPLLNLMRERLLESPVIQCDETRVQVLKEPDRDPTSQS
;
A
#
# COMPACT_ATOMS: atom_id res chain seq x y z
N MET A 1 -1.02 16.01 3.43
CA MET A 1 -0.52 15.97 2.04
C MET A 1 -0.72 17.34 1.42
N SER A 2 0.12 17.79 0.47
CA SER A 2 0.00 19.15 -0.11
C SER A 2 -1.43 19.42 -0.64
N ALA A 3 -1.89 20.66 -0.51
CA ALA A 3 -3.17 21.10 -1.06
C ALA A 3 -3.18 21.04 -2.60
N ASP A 4 -2.00 21.21 -3.22
CA ASP A 4 -1.84 21.40 -4.66
C ASP A 4 -1.95 20.09 -5.47
N LEU A 5 -1.98 18.93 -4.80
CA LEU A 5 -2.14 17.65 -5.50
C LEU A 5 -3.61 17.43 -5.91
N PRO A 6 -3.87 16.97 -7.15
CA PRO A 6 -5.23 16.68 -7.60
C PRO A 6 -5.84 15.57 -6.74
N ARG A 7 -7.10 15.76 -6.32
CA ARG A 7 -7.86 14.80 -5.50
C ARG A 7 -8.92 14.09 -6.34
N ILE A 8 -8.90 12.76 -6.33
CA ILE A 8 -9.96 11.93 -6.90
C ILE A 8 -10.80 11.38 -5.75
N VAL A 9 -12.08 11.72 -5.73
CA VAL A 9 -12.99 11.28 -4.68
C VAL A 9 -13.60 9.94 -5.05
N VAL A 10 -13.49 8.96 -4.16
CA VAL A 10 -14.14 7.65 -4.29
C VAL A 10 -15.09 7.49 -3.11
N ILE A 11 -16.39 7.42 -3.40
CA ILE A 11 -17.44 7.31 -2.39
C ILE A 11 -17.81 5.83 -2.25
N HIS A 12 -17.79 5.35 -1.00
CA HIS A 12 -18.24 4.01 -0.63
C HIS A 12 -19.59 4.11 0.06
N GLU A 13 -20.59 3.46 -0.53
CA GLU A 13 -21.96 3.40 -0.03
C GLU A 13 -22.30 1.98 0.41
N LEU A 14 -23.27 1.84 1.32
CA LEU A 14 -23.81 0.51 1.63
C LEU A 14 -24.56 -0.04 0.41
N PRO A 15 -24.45 -1.34 0.12
CA PRO A 15 -25.23 -1.95 -0.93
C PRO A 15 -26.73 -1.92 -0.58
N GLU A 16 -27.59 -1.91 -1.59
CA GLU A 16 -29.03 -1.63 -1.41
C GLU A 16 -29.74 -2.60 -0.46
N HIS A 17 -29.31 -3.86 -0.43
CA HIS A 17 -29.84 -4.89 0.46
C HIS A 17 -29.50 -4.64 1.95
N GLU A 18 -28.45 -3.87 2.25
CA GLU A 18 -28.05 -3.51 3.62
C GLU A 18 -28.67 -2.20 4.11
N LEU A 19 -29.37 -1.47 3.22
CA LEU A 19 -30.08 -0.24 3.56
C LEU A 19 -31.35 -0.49 4.37
N THR A 20 -31.86 -1.72 4.39
CA THR A 20 -33.01 -2.08 5.22
C THR A 20 -32.53 -2.52 6.60
N CYS A 21 -33.00 -1.84 7.65
CA CYS A 21 -32.70 -2.22 9.02
C CYS A 21 -33.58 -3.42 9.45
N ALA A 22 -33.14 -4.16 10.46
CA ALA A 22 -33.92 -5.27 11.03
C ALA A 22 -35.31 -4.84 11.57
N CYS A 23 -35.48 -3.57 11.92
CA CYS A 23 -36.78 -3.00 12.31
C CYS A 23 -37.71 -2.67 11.12
N GLY A 24 -37.27 -2.89 9.89
CA GLY A 24 -38.02 -2.56 8.66
C GLY A 24 -37.85 -1.12 8.17
N CYS A 25 -37.24 -0.22 8.94
CA CYS A 25 -36.94 1.13 8.48
C CYS A 25 -35.73 1.18 7.54
N ARG A 26 -35.74 2.13 6.59
CA ARG A 26 -34.58 2.41 5.73
C ARG A 26 -33.52 3.20 6.50
N LYS A 27 -32.27 2.72 6.49
CA LYS A 27 -31.12 3.43 7.05
C LYS A 27 -30.82 4.68 6.22
N HIS A 28 -30.29 5.71 6.88
CA HIS A 28 -29.94 6.99 6.25
C HIS A 28 -28.51 7.39 6.64
N THR A 29 -27.85 8.19 5.80
CA THR A 29 -26.49 8.66 6.09
C THR A 29 -26.50 9.62 7.29
N ILE A 30 -25.70 9.32 8.30
CA ILE A 30 -25.55 10.12 9.52
C ILE A 30 -24.19 10.80 9.63
N GLY A 31 -23.23 10.40 8.79
CA GLY A 31 -21.89 10.96 8.78
C GLY A 31 -21.03 10.35 7.68
N GLU A 32 -19.81 10.87 7.54
CA GLU A 32 -18.85 10.42 6.54
C GLU A 32 -17.46 10.26 7.18
N GLU A 33 -16.80 9.14 6.94
CA GLU A 33 -15.39 8.95 7.27
C GLU A 33 -14.53 9.22 6.04
N THR A 34 -13.65 10.22 6.12
CA THR A 34 -12.73 10.56 5.04
C THR A 34 -11.35 9.98 5.31
N ARG A 35 -10.75 9.36 4.29
CA ARG A 35 -9.33 8.95 4.29
C ARG A 35 -8.65 9.35 2.98
N GLU A 36 -7.48 9.95 3.08
CA GLU A 36 -6.63 10.27 1.92
C GLU A 36 -5.57 9.19 1.70
N GLN A 37 -5.33 8.85 0.44
CA GLN A 37 -4.33 7.88 -0.01
C GLN A 37 -3.54 8.48 -1.18
N LEU A 38 -2.22 8.39 -1.15
CA LEU A 38 -1.35 8.79 -2.25
C LEU A 38 -1.47 7.79 -3.40
N ASP A 39 -1.61 8.29 -4.62
CA ASP A 39 -1.62 7.51 -5.85
C ASP A 39 -0.64 8.09 -6.86
N ILE A 40 0.08 7.20 -7.54
CA ILE A 40 1.02 7.54 -8.60
C ILE A 40 0.55 6.82 -9.85
N VAL A 41 0.08 7.59 -10.82
CA VAL A 41 0.01 7.16 -12.22
C VAL A 41 1.33 7.58 -12.85
N PRO A 42 1.94 6.81 -13.77
CA PRO A 42 3.17 7.25 -14.43
C PRO A 42 3.08 8.72 -14.88
N MET A 43 4.04 9.53 -14.44
CA MET A 43 4.14 11.01 -14.56
C MET A 43 3.15 11.90 -13.77
N GLN A 44 2.19 11.35 -13.01
CA GLN A 44 1.26 12.15 -12.21
C GLN A 44 1.10 11.64 -10.77
N ILE A 45 1.36 12.53 -9.81
CA ILE A 45 1.08 12.30 -8.39
C ILE A 45 -0.29 12.88 -8.05
N ARG A 46 -1.13 12.09 -7.36
CA ARG A 46 -2.48 12.50 -6.95
C ARG A 46 -2.88 11.90 -5.61
N VAL A 47 -3.99 12.37 -5.05
CA VAL A 47 -4.56 11.85 -3.82
C VAL A 47 -5.91 11.21 -4.12
N ILE A 48 -6.09 9.95 -3.75
CA ILE A 48 -7.40 9.30 -3.71
C ILE A 48 -8.03 9.59 -2.35
N LYS A 49 -9.13 10.33 -2.35
CA LYS A 49 -9.93 10.64 -1.16
C LYS A 49 -11.08 9.63 -1.07
N HIS A 50 -10.94 8.63 -0.21
CA HIS A 50 -12.00 7.69 0.10
C HIS A 50 -12.98 8.29 1.11
N ILE A 51 -14.26 8.34 0.75
CA ILE A 51 -15.35 8.78 1.62
C ILE A 51 -16.23 7.57 1.91
N ARG A 52 -16.27 7.11 3.17
CA ARG A 52 -17.14 6.01 3.60
C ARG A 52 -18.37 6.61 4.25
N LYS A 53 -19.55 6.32 3.70
CA LYS A 53 -20.80 6.75 4.30
C LYS A 53 -21.12 5.92 5.54
N VAL A 54 -21.46 6.61 6.63
CA VAL A 54 -21.94 6.00 7.88
C VAL A 54 -23.45 6.08 7.87
N TYR A 55 -24.12 4.95 8.08
CA TYR A 55 -25.58 4.84 8.05
C TYR A 55 -26.14 4.52 9.44
N GLY A 56 -27.22 5.18 9.80
CA GLY A 56 -27.97 4.93 11.04
C GLY A 56 -29.46 4.72 10.79
N CYS A 57 -30.15 4.12 11.75
CA CYS A 57 -31.60 3.95 11.73
C CYS A 57 -32.25 4.90 12.76
N ARG A 58 -33.24 5.71 12.34
CA ARG A 58 -33.98 6.60 13.26
C ARG A 58 -35.06 5.89 14.07
N GLY A 59 -35.54 4.73 13.59
CA GLY A 59 -36.68 4.04 14.22
C GLY A 59 -36.31 3.21 15.44
N CYS A 60 -35.10 2.66 15.47
CA CYS A 60 -34.66 1.74 16.54
C CYS A 60 -33.26 2.05 17.07
N GLU A 61 -32.66 3.17 16.66
CA GLU A 61 -31.37 3.69 17.13
C GLU A 61 -30.23 2.65 17.20
N THR A 62 -30.25 1.67 16.30
CA THR A 62 -29.22 0.62 16.25
C THR A 62 -27.86 1.21 15.88
N ALA A 63 -26.80 0.55 16.35
CA ALA A 63 -25.41 0.94 16.10
C ALA A 63 -25.18 1.29 14.61
N PRO A 64 -24.51 2.43 14.32
CA PRO A 64 -24.23 2.83 12.95
C PRO A 64 -23.41 1.80 12.18
N VAL A 65 -23.71 1.67 10.89
CA VAL A 65 -22.99 0.80 9.96
C VAL A 65 -22.22 1.66 8.97
N THR A 66 -20.91 1.49 8.92
CA THR A 66 -20.03 2.22 7.98
C THR A 66 -19.81 1.36 6.75
N ALA A 67 -19.95 1.95 5.56
CA ALA A 67 -19.67 1.25 4.30
C ALA A 67 -18.27 0.64 4.27
N ASP A 68 -18.15 -0.54 3.67
CA ASP A 68 -16.88 -1.24 3.54
C ASP A 68 -15.90 -0.47 2.65
N LYS A 69 -14.62 -0.73 2.87
CA LYS A 69 -13.52 -0.19 2.06
C LYS A 69 -12.83 -1.34 1.31
N PRO A 70 -12.25 -1.08 0.13
CA PRO A 70 -11.45 -2.09 -0.54
C PRO A 70 -10.28 -2.53 0.35
N ALA A 71 -9.95 -3.83 0.27
CA ALA A 71 -8.78 -4.39 0.94
C ALA A 71 -7.51 -3.67 0.46
N GLN A 72 -6.60 -3.39 1.39
CA GLN A 72 -5.33 -2.76 1.08
C GLN A 72 -4.19 -3.70 1.38
N LEU A 73 -3.14 -3.63 0.55
CA LEU A 73 -1.94 -4.44 0.76
C LEU A 73 -1.36 -4.18 2.15
N ILE A 74 -1.13 -2.91 2.48
CA ILE A 74 -0.68 -2.49 3.82
C ILE A 74 -1.83 -1.76 4.52
N GLU A 75 -2.42 -2.41 5.53
CA GLU A 75 -3.52 -1.83 6.28
C GLU A 75 -3.16 -0.48 6.92
N LYS A 76 -4.09 0.47 6.84
CA LYS A 76 -3.95 1.86 7.33
C LYS A 76 -2.82 2.67 6.67
N SER A 77 -2.13 2.15 5.65
CA SER A 77 -1.10 2.89 4.92
C SER A 77 -1.67 4.03 4.06
N MET A 78 -0.97 5.15 3.97
CA MET A 78 -1.32 6.19 3.00
C MET A 78 -0.89 5.86 1.57
N ALA A 79 -0.13 4.78 1.34
CA ALA A 79 0.31 4.38 0.00
C ALA A 79 -0.78 3.55 -0.72
N SER A 80 -1.10 3.91 -1.96
CA SER A 80 -1.84 3.03 -2.89
C SER A 80 -0.99 1.86 -3.38
N PRO A 81 -1.63 0.80 -3.92
CA PRO A 81 -0.93 -0.25 -4.63
C PRO A 81 0.01 0.30 -5.73
N SER A 82 -0.41 1.35 -6.45
CA SER A 82 0.40 2.00 -7.50
C SER A 82 1.65 2.66 -6.93
N VAL A 83 1.55 3.34 -5.77
CA VAL A 83 2.72 3.92 -5.08
C VAL A 83 3.69 2.83 -4.65
N LEU A 84 3.18 1.72 -4.10
CA LEU A 84 4.02 0.60 -3.67
C LEU A 84 4.71 -0.07 -4.85
N ALA A 85 4.00 -0.27 -5.97
CA ALA A 85 4.57 -0.79 -7.21
C ALA A 85 5.68 0.13 -7.74
N MET A 86 5.41 1.43 -7.85
CA MET A 86 6.41 2.41 -8.30
C MET A 86 7.64 2.42 -7.39
N LEU A 87 7.45 2.40 -6.07
CA LEU A 87 8.54 2.36 -5.09
C LEU A 87 9.43 1.13 -5.28
N LEU A 88 8.83 -0.05 -5.49
CA LEU A 88 9.58 -1.30 -5.69
C LEU A 88 10.32 -1.31 -7.03
N ILE A 89 9.68 -0.86 -8.11
CA ILE A 89 10.31 -0.72 -9.43
C ILE A 89 11.49 0.25 -9.35
N THR A 90 11.25 1.45 -8.82
CA THR A 90 12.28 2.48 -8.69
C THR A 90 13.47 2.00 -7.84
N LYS A 91 13.22 1.25 -6.77
CA LYS A 91 14.27 0.73 -5.90
C LYS A 91 15.08 -0.41 -6.56
N TYR A 92 14.39 -1.41 -7.10
CA TYR A 92 15.01 -2.67 -7.47
C TYR A 92 15.29 -2.80 -8.98
N VAL A 93 14.41 -2.27 -9.83
CA VAL A 93 14.59 -2.30 -11.28
C VAL A 93 15.47 -1.13 -11.71
N ASP A 94 15.17 0.09 -11.24
CA ASP A 94 15.93 1.28 -11.63
C ASP A 94 17.16 1.53 -10.74
N GLY A 95 17.33 0.74 -9.67
CA GLY A 95 18.48 0.85 -8.77
C GLY A 95 18.57 2.19 -8.02
N LEU A 96 17.46 2.87 -7.78
CA LEU A 96 17.44 4.16 -7.11
C LEU A 96 17.33 3.99 -5.57
N PRO A 97 18.34 4.39 -4.79
CA PRO A 97 18.27 4.46 -3.33
C PRO A 97 17.07 5.26 -2.82
N LEU A 98 16.50 4.80 -1.71
CA LEU A 98 15.30 5.39 -1.12
C LEU A 98 15.44 6.87 -0.75
N HIS A 99 16.63 7.34 -0.36
CA HIS A 99 16.86 8.76 -0.06
C HIS A 99 16.78 9.64 -1.33
N ARG A 100 17.18 9.09 -2.49
CA ARG A 100 17.01 9.78 -3.77
C ARG A 100 15.55 9.79 -4.18
N PHE A 101 14.82 8.70 -3.97
CA PHE A 101 13.38 8.67 -4.25
C PHE A 101 12.58 9.62 -3.34
N GLU A 102 12.93 9.71 -2.06
CA GLU A 102 12.42 10.73 -1.13
C GLU A 102 12.63 12.15 -1.70
N THR A 103 13.83 12.45 -2.20
CA THR A 103 14.13 13.74 -2.85
C THR A 103 13.32 13.97 -4.13
N VAL A 104 13.04 12.92 -4.89
CA VAL A 104 12.18 13.02 -6.09
C VAL A 104 10.76 13.38 -5.66
N LEU A 105 10.21 12.70 -4.63
CA LEU A 105 8.87 12.97 -4.13
C LEU A 105 8.75 14.40 -3.55
N SER A 106 9.76 14.89 -2.83
CA SER A 106 9.74 16.24 -2.27
C SER A 106 9.70 17.33 -3.34
N ARG A 107 10.41 17.13 -4.48
CA ARG A 107 10.32 18.02 -5.66
C ARG A 107 8.90 18.11 -6.24
N HIS A 108 8.07 17.10 -5.99
CA HIS A 108 6.67 17.08 -6.39
C HIS A 108 5.70 17.40 -5.23
N GLY A 109 6.19 18.02 -4.15
CA GLY A 109 5.38 18.44 -3.01
C GLY A 109 4.92 17.29 -2.10
N VAL A 110 5.57 16.13 -2.19
CA VAL A 110 5.28 14.95 -1.37
C VAL A 110 6.42 14.69 -0.39
N GLU A 111 6.21 15.11 0.85
CA GLU A 111 7.14 14.87 1.95
C GLU A 111 6.89 13.48 2.56
N ILE A 112 7.70 12.48 2.18
CA ILE A 112 7.65 11.14 2.77
C ILE A 112 9.05 10.76 3.23
N ALA A 113 9.21 10.62 4.54
CA ALA A 113 10.47 10.21 5.15
C ALA A 113 10.99 8.87 4.58
N ARG A 114 12.28 8.78 4.32
CA ARG A 114 12.97 7.54 3.90
C ARG A 114 12.61 6.32 4.75
N GLN A 115 12.44 6.50 6.05
CA GLN A 115 12.04 5.43 6.98
C GLN A 115 10.66 4.85 6.63
N THR A 116 9.71 5.69 6.22
CA THR A 116 8.40 5.26 5.76
C THR A 116 8.49 4.46 4.46
N LEU A 117 9.30 4.92 3.51
CA LEU A 117 9.57 4.18 2.27
C LEU A 117 10.20 2.81 2.56
N ALA A 118 11.18 2.76 3.46
CA ALA A 118 11.83 1.51 3.85
C ALA A 118 10.86 0.54 4.51
N ARG A 119 10.01 1.03 5.43
CA ARG A 119 8.96 0.23 6.07
C ARG A 119 7.99 -0.34 5.03
N TRP A 120 7.57 0.44 4.06
CA TRP A 120 6.69 -0.06 2.98
C TRP A 120 7.33 -1.17 2.16
N VAL A 121 8.63 -1.05 1.84
CA VAL A 121 9.37 -2.12 1.15
C VAL A 121 9.38 -3.41 1.97
N ILE A 122 9.66 -3.32 3.28
CA ILE A 122 9.67 -4.49 4.18
C ILE A 122 8.28 -5.14 4.22
N GLN A 123 7.23 -4.36 4.44
CA GLN A 123 5.86 -4.89 4.50
C GLN A 123 5.45 -5.53 3.17
N CYS A 124 5.80 -4.94 2.02
CA CYS A 124 5.57 -5.57 0.72
C CYS A 124 6.28 -6.94 0.59
N SER A 125 7.50 -7.06 1.13
CA SER A 125 8.25 -8.32 1.09
C SER A 125 7.55 -9.46 1.84
N GLU A 126 6.89 -9.16 2.97
CA GLU A 126 6.09 -10.14 3.72
C GLU A 126 4.92 -10.66 2.88
N HIS A 127 4.26 -9.79 2.12
CA HIS A 127 3.17 -10.18 1.22
C HIS A 127 3.64 -10.98 -0.01
N PHE A 128 4.91 -10.88 -0.39
CA PHE A 128 5.48 -11.69 -1.48
C PHE A 128 5.94 -13.08 -1.04
N GLN A 129 5.96 -13.38 0.25
CA GLN A 129 6.42 -14.68 0.75
C GLN A 129 5.72 -15.89 0.09
N PRO A 130 4.40 -15.89 -0.16
CA PRO A 130 3.74 -17.00 -0.85
C PRO A 130 4.23 -17.20 -2.29
N LEU A 131 4.52 -16.10 -3.01
CA LEU A 131 5.07 -16.16 -4.36
C LEU A 131 6.50 -16.69 -4.34
N LEU A 132 7.32 -16.24 -3.38
CA LEU A 132 8.68 -16.73 -3.22
C LEU A 132 8.70 -18.24 -2.90
N ASN A 133 7.78 -18.71 -2.06
CA ASN A 133 7.64 -20.13 -1.76
C ASN A 133 7.28 -20.93 -3.02
N LEU A 134 6.30 -20.47 -3.80
CA LEU A 134 5.92 -21.11 -5.06
C LEU A 134 7.09 -21.12 -6.07
N MET A 135 7.81 -20.01 -6.21
CA MET A 135 9.00 -19.94 -7.08
C MET A 135 10.05 -20.96 -6.65
N ARG A 136 10.28 -21.12 -5.35
CA ARG A 136 11.21 -22.10 -4.81
C ARG A 136 10.76 -23.54 -5.09
N GLU A 137 9.48 -23.85 -4.86
CA GLU A 137 8.90 -25.16 -5.17
C GLU A 137 9.10 -25.50 -6.65
N ARG A 138 8.74 -24.57 -7.54
CA ARG A 138 8.93 -24.72 -9.00
C ARG A 138 10.38 -24.88 -9.41
N LEU A 139 11.30 -24.15 -8.79
CA LEU A 139 12.73 -24.28 -9.06
C LEU A 139 13.25 -25.67 -8.69
N LEU A 140 12.80 -26.23 -7.57
CA LEU A 140 13.21 -27.53 -7.07
C LEU A 140 12.59 -28.71 -7.83
N GLU A 141 11.50 -28.49 -8.59
CA GLU A 141 10.96 -29.48 -9.53
C GLU A 141 11.87 -29.69 -10.76
N SER A 142 12.80 -28.77 -11.02
CA SER A 142 13.67 -28.86 -12.20
C SER A 142 14.72 -29.97 -12.05
N PRO A 143 14.92 -30.83 -13.06
CA PRO A 143 15.98 -31.85 -13.02
C PRO A 143 17.39 -31.24 -13.03
N VAL A 144 17.52 -29.99 -13.46
CA VAL A 144 18.77 -29.23 -13.48
C VAL A 144 18.52 -27.82 -12.95
N ILE A 145 19.34 -27.37 -11.99
CA ILE A 145 19.29 -26.01 -11.45
C ILE A 145 20.57 -25.30 -11.87
N GLN A 146 20.42 -24.19 -12.61
CA GLN A 146 21.53 -23.31 -12.97
C GLN A 146 21.69 -22.24 -11.88
N CYS A 147 22.91 -22.08 -11.40
CA CYS A 147 23.26 -21.07 -10.41
C CYS A 147 24.35 -20.17 -10.99
N ASP A 148 24.11 -18.86 -10.99
CA ASP A 148 25.12 -17.84 -11.30
C ASP A 148 25.42 -17.06 -10.02
N GLU A 149 26.69 -16.99 -9.64
CA GLU A 149 27.10 -16.36 -8.38
C GLU A 149 27.18 -14.84 -8.57
N THR A 150 26.28 -14.11 -7.93
CA THR A 150 26.40 -12.65 -7.80
C THR A 150 26.91 -12.30 -6.40
N ARG A 151 28.14 -11.80 -6.32
CA ARG A 151 28.75 -11.36 -5.06
C ARG A 151 28.18 -10.01 -4.62
N VAL A 152 27.71 -9.94 -3.38
CA VAL A 152 27.27 -8.70 -2.74
C VAL A 152 27.92 -8.59 -1.36
N GLN A 153 28.23 -7.37 -0.95
CA GLN A 153 28.79 -7.10 0.37
C GLN A 153 27.67 -7.00 1.40
N VAL A 154 27.73 -7.86 2.42
CA VAL A 154 26.75 -7.92 3.50
C VAL A 154 27.28 -7.14 4.70
N LEU A 155 26.52 -6.14 5.15
CA LEU A 155 26.94 -5.23 6.22
C LEU A 155 27.02 -5.87 7.62
N LYS A 156 26.48 -7.06 7.82
CA LYS A 156 26.35 -7.72 9.12
C LYS A 156 26.67 -9.22 9.05
N GLU A 157 27.77 -9.57 8.40
CA GLU A 157 28.28 -10.94 8.48
C GLU A 157 29.01 -11.16 9.80
N PRO A 158 28.70 -12.24 10.55
CA PRO A 158 29.51 -12.65 11.69
C PRO A 158 30.97 -12.82 11.27
N ASP A 159 31.89 -12.28 12.08
CA ASP A 159 33.34 -12.44 11.91
C ASP A 159 33.94 -11.92 10.59
N ARG A 160 33.22 -11.05 9.87
CA ARG A 160 33.73 -10.41 8.64
C ARG A 160 33.52 -8.91 8.64
N ASP A 161 34.57 -8.18 8.29
CA ASP A 161 34.49 -6.74 8.14
C ASP A 161 33.58 -6.36 6.95
N PRO A 162 32.75 -5.31 7.09
CA PRO A 162 31.85 -4.84 6.04
C PRO A 162 32.58 -4.20 4.84
N THR A 163 33.92 -4.27 4.79
CA THR A 163 34.79 -3.91 3.66
C THR A 163 35.39 -5.12 2.95
N SER A 164 35.18 -6.34 3.49
CA SER A 164 35.66 -7.58 2.90
C SER A 164 34.95 -7.87 1.57
N GLN A 165 35.69 -8.30 0.56
CA GLN A 165 35.12 -8.82 -0.68
C GLN A 165 34.84 -10.32 -0.48
N SER A 166 33.61 -10.75 -0.75
CA SER A 166 33.23 -12.18 -0.83
C SER A 166 33.71 -12.79 -2.14
#